data_AF-A0A2D4WV21-F1
#
_entry.id   AF-A0A2D4WV21-F1
#
_cell.length_a   1.000
_cell.length_b   1.000
_cell.length_c   1.000
_cell.angle_alpha   90.00
_cell.angle_beta   90.00
_cell.angle_gamma   90.00
#
_symmetry.space_group_name_H-M   'P 1'
#
loop_
_entity.id
_entity.type
_entity.pdbx_description
1 polymer ?
#
loop_
_entity_poly.entity_id
_entity_poly.type
_entity_poly.pdbx_seq_one_letter_code
_entity_poly.pdbx_strand_id
1 'polypeptide(L)'
;MIKKITIIGINYYPEDSAIGLYTTQKAEHLASNGYDVTVITGFPYYPQWEILKEYKSKPYLLKEYINGVNVFRSKQYVPSKPTFFKRILHLSSFTFGNFLNLFRISKPDLVISIVPFTTSILLGWFLKLRHKSILWAHIQDFEFDAASQTGLWASTPTFFKILFKAEKRLLSRATLISTISNSMMQTLHQKSCAEAYFLPNWIDENKIN
;
A
#
# COMPACT_ATOMS: atom_id res chain seq x y z
N MET A 1 -6.62 26.75 -1.44
CA MET A 1 -6.65 25.74 -0.37
C MET A 1 -5.49 24.79 -0.57
N ILE A 2 -4.77 24.42 0.49
CA ILE A 2 -3.71 23.40 0.43
C ILE A 2 -4.38 22.06 0.05
N LYS A 3 -3.82 21.36 -0.95
CA LYS A 3 -4.32 20.04 -1.37
C LYS A 3 -3.91 18.98 -0.35
N LYS A 4 -4.86 18.12 0.01
CA LYS A 4 -4.67 17.04 1.00
C LYS A 4 -4.46 15.70 0.30
N ILE A 5 -3.36 15.04 0.60
CA ILE A 5 -2.99 13.74 0.00
C ILE A 5 -2.94 12.68 1.10
N THR A 6 -3.67 11.59 0.92
CA THR A 6 -3.56 10.40 1.77
C THR A 6 -2.86 9.28 1.02
N ILE A 7 -1.77 8.76 1.56
CA ILE A 7 -1.08 7.57 1.06
C ILE A 7 -1.43 6.39 1.94
N ILE A 8 -1.81 5.26 1.35
CA ILE A 8 -2.16 4.03 2.06
C ILE A 8 -1.21 2.93 1.61
N GLY A 9 -0.41 2.41 2.54
CA GLY A 9 0.53 1.32 2.29
C GLY A 9 1.05 0.76 3.59
N ILE A 10 1.19 -0.56 3.70
CA ILE A 10 1.58 -1.22 4.95
C ILE A 10 3.02 -0.87 5.38
N ASN A 11 3.87 -0.49 4.42
CA ASN A 11 5.28 -0.18 4.63
C ASN A 11 5.50 1.33 4.57
N TYR A 12 6.06 1.88 5.63
CA TYR A 12 6.49 3.26 5.77
C TYR A 12 7.61 3.32 6.80
N TYR A 13 8.47 4.34 6.77
CA TYR A 13 9.52 4.57 7.75
C TYR A 13 9.05 4.25 9.18
N PRO A 14 9.84 3.54 10.01
CA PRO A 14 11.22 3.10 9.79
C PRO A 14 11.35 1.72 9.13
N GLU A 15 10.36 1.28 8.35
CA GLU A 15 10.42 0.00 7.64
C GLU A 15 11.63 -0.10 6.68
N ASP A 16 12.41 -1.16 6.82
CA ASP A 16 13.58 -1.44 5.96
C ASP A 16 13.19 -2.32 4.76
N SER A 17 12.35 -1.76 3.89
CA SER A 17 11.94 -2.41 2.63
C SER A 17 11.97 -1.41 1.48
N ALA A 18 12.17 -1.87 0.24
CA ALA A 18 12.14 -1.00 -0.93
C ALA A 18 10.83 -0.22 -1.06
N ILE A 19 9.68 -0.89 -0.86
CA ILE A 19 8.36 -0.23 -0.87
C ILE A 19 8.24 0.80 0.25
N GLY A 20 8.75 0.47 1.45
CA GLY A 20 8.80 1.39 2.59
C GLY A 20 9.63 2.65 2.29
N LEU A 21 10.80 2.48 1.68
CA LEU A 21 11.67 3.57 1.24
C LEU A 21 10.96 4.50 0.26
N TYR A 22 10.43 3.97 -0.85
CA TYR A 22 9.77 4.79 -1.87
C TYR A 22 8.48 5.44 -1.36
N THR A 23 7.73 4.76 -0.49
CA THR A 23 6.53 5.36 0.14
C THR A 23 6.92 6.52 1.05
N THR A 24 7.99 6.36 1.83
CA THR A 24 8.52 7.41 2.72
C THR A 24 8.98 8.62 1.92
N GLN A 25 9.90 8.41 0.97
CA GLN A 25 10.45 9.48 0.15
C GLN A 25 9.36 10.21 -0.64
N LYS A 26 8.36 9.50 -1.17
CA LYS A 26 7.20 10.11 -1.83
C LYS A 26 6.40 11.01 -0.88
N ALA A 27 6.09 10.52 0.31
CA ALA A 27 5.30 11.26 1.29
C ALA A 27 6.02 12.54 1.75
N GLU A 28 7.30 12.42 2.09
CA GLU A 28 8.12 13.53 2.55
C GLU A 28 8.39 14.54 1.43
N HIS A 29 8.64 14.08 0.21
CA HIS A 29 8.78 14.96 -0.95
C HIS A 29 7.49 15.77 -1.19
N LEU A 30 6.32 15.13 -1.15
CA LEU A 30 5.04 15.84 -1.26
C LEU A 30 4.83 16.83 -0.11
N ALA A 31 5.15 16.46 1.13
CA ALA A 31 5.03 17.37 2.26
C ALA A 31 5.94 18.59 2.11
N SER A 32 7.19 18.39 1.67
CA SER A 32 8.15 19.48 1.42
C SER A 32 7.71 20.44 0.30
N ASN A 33 6.87 19.97 -0.63
CA ASN A 33 6.28 20.77 -1.71
C ASN A 33 4.95 21.44 -1.30
N GLY A 34 4.63 21.50 -0.01
CA GLY A 34 3.50 22.26 0.52
C GLY A 34 2.15 21.54 0.49
N TYR A 35 2.13 20.22 0.28
CA TYR A 35 0.92 19.40 0.42
C TYR A 35 0.70 18.98 1.88
N ASP A 36 -0.56 18.88 2.32
CA ASP A 36 -0.90 18.26 3.60
C ASP A 36 -0.96 16.74 3.41
N VAL A 37 0.10 16.06 3.82
CA VAL A 37 0.29 14.62 3.58
C VAL A 37 -0.07 13.83 4.82
N THR A 38 -0.92 12.83 4.62
CA THR A 38 -1.24 11.81 5.60
C THR A 38 -0.87 10.43 5.08
N VAL A 39 -0.26 9.60 5.91
CA VAL A 39 0.05 8.20 5.62
C VAL A 39 -0.76 7.30 6.54
N ILE A 40 -1.46 6.32 5.97
CA ILE A 40 -2.10 5.21 6.71
C ILE A 40 -1.26 3.95 6.48
N THR A 41 -0.67 3.41 7.54
CA THR A 41 0.36 2.37 7.44
C THR A 41 0.31 1.33 8.57
N GLY A 42 1.14 0.30 8.45
CA GLY A 42 1.34 -0.72 9.47
C GLY A 42 2.40 -0.31 10.48
N PHE A 43 2.57 -1.14 11.51
CA PHE A 43 3.74 -1.08 12.36
C PHE A 43 4.93 -1.69 11.60
N PRO A 44 6.15 -1.11 11.65
CA PRO A 44 7.31 -1.67 10.96
C PRO A 44 7.57 -3.10 11.45
N TYR A 45 7.85 -4.02 10.53
CA TYR A 45 7.94 -5.47 10.83
C TYR A 45 8.97 -6.26 10.01
N TYR A 46 9.43 -5.69 8.90
CA TYR A 46 10.36 -6.28 7.94
C TYR A 46 11.78 -5.70 8.19
N PRO A 47 12.86 -6.48 7.93
CA PRO A 47 12.91 -7.84 7.39
C PRO A 47 12.62 -8.97 8.38
N GLN A 48 12.50 -8.67 9.67
CA GLN A 48 12.48 -9.69 10.72
C GLN A 48 11.17 -10.50 10.79
N TRP A 49 10.12 -10.07 10.08
CA TRP A 49 8.76 -10.60 10.22
C TRP A 49 8.28 -10.59 11.67
N GLU A 50 8.62 -9.51 12.37
CA GLU A 50 8.22 -9.24 13.74
C GLU A 50 8.10 -7.72 13.93
N ILE A 51 7.05 -7.26 14.60
CA ILE A 51 6.88 -5.84 14.92
C ILE A 51 8.14 -5.32 15.61
N LEU A 52 8.70 -4.22 15.08
CA LEU A 52 9.89 -3.57 15.61
C LEU A 52 9.75 -3.32 17.11
N LYS A 53 10.82 -3.59 17.87
CA LYS A 53 10.82 -3.58 19.34
C LYS A 53 10.17 -2.32 19.94
N GLU A 54 10.49 -1.15 19.39
CA GLU A 54 10.00 0.15 19.84
C GLU A 54 8.48 0.34 19.66
N TYR A 55 7.86 -0.45 18.78
CA TYR A 55 6.44 -0.41 18.47
C TYR A 55 5.62 -1.46 19.23
N LYS A 56 6.24 -2.50 19.82
CA LYS A 56 5.51 -3.61 20.46
C LYS A 56 4.58 -3.15 21.59
N SER A 57 5.01 -2.21 22.43
CA SER A 57 4.24 -1.68 23.58
C SER A 57 3.25 -0.57 23.20
N LYS A 58 3.27 -0.07 21.96
CA LYS A 58 2.40 1.01 21.51
C LYS A 58 0.94 0.53 21.43
N PRO A 59 -0.05 1.45 21.57
CA PRO A 59 -1.46 1.11 21.41
C PRO A 59 -1.77 0.55 20.02
N TYR A 60 -2.92 -0.13 19.88
CA TYR A 60 -3.33 -0.72 18.62
C TYR A 60 -3.36 0.28 17.46
N LEU A 61 -3.91 1.47 17.70
CA LEU A 61 -3.82 2.60 16.77
C LEU A 61 -2.85 3.64 17.31
N LEU A 62 -1.96 4.11 16.46
CA LEU A 62 -0.96 5.11 16.81
C LEU A 62 -1.02 6.27 15.81
N LYS A 63 -0.90 7.50 16.30
CA LYS A 63 -0.74 8.70 15.46
C LYS A 63 0.63 9.30 15.76
N GLU A 64 1.37 9.62 14.72
CA GLU A 64 2.70 10.22 14.75
C GLU A 64 2.78 11.38 13.76
N TYR A 65 3.81 12.21 13.91
CA TYR A 65 4.16 13.24 12.95
C TYR A 65 5.65 13.10 12.65
N ILE A 66 6.00 12.77 11.40
CA ILE A 66 7.35 12.42 10.99
C ILE A 66 7.68 13.23 9.74
N ASN A 67 8.73 14.05 9.79
CA ASN A 67 9.26 14.79 8.64
C ASN A 67 8.20 15.54 7.81
N GLY A 68 7.25 16.21 8.47
CA GLY A 68 6.17 16.94 7.78
C GLY A 68 4.93 16.12 7.43
N VAL A 69 4.90 14.82 7.78
CA VAL A 69 3.85 13.88 7.40
C VAL A 69 3.06 13.43 8.63
N ASN A 70 1.72 13.47 8.55
CA ASN A 70 0.84 12.86 9.55
C ASN A 70 0.79 11.34 9.34
N VAL A 71 1.26 10.54 10.29
CA VAL A 71 1.32 9.08 10.15
C VAL A 71 0.31 8.42 11.09
N PHE A 72 -0.61 7.64 10.52
CA PHE A 72 -1.59 6.85 11.24
C PHE A 72 -1.26 5.38 11.06
N ARG A 73 -1.01 4.69 12.16
CA ARG A 73 -0.67 3.26 12.16
C ARG A 73 -1.76 2.42 12.79
N SER A 74 -1.81 1.16 12.38
CA SER A 74 -2.55 0.10 13.07
C SER A 74 -1.64 -1.11 13.27
N LYS A 75 -1.75 -1.77 14.42
CA LYS A 75 -0.97 -2.95 14.77
C LYS A 75 -1.51 -4.19 14.04
N GLN A 76 -0.94 -4.49 12.87
CA GLN A 76 -1.32 -5.67 12.07
C GLN A 76 -0.80 -6.99 12.67
N TYR A 77 -1.48 -8.08 12.36
CA TYR A 77 -0.97 -9.44 12.57
C TYR A 77 0.31 -9.65 11.75
N VAL A 78 1.40 -10.11 12.37
CA VAL A 78 2.65 -10.45 11.67
C VAL A 78 2.97 -11.94 11.90
N PRO A 79 3.07 -12.77 10.84
CA PRO A 79 3.35 -14.19 11.00
C PRO A 79 4.83 -14.46 11.25
N SER A 80 5.15 -15.34 12.21
CA SER A 80 6.53 -15.81 12.44
C SER A 80 7.13 -16.62 11.29
N LYS A 81 6.29 -17.24 10.45
CA LYS A 81 6.67 -17.94 9.22
C LYS A 81 5.76 -17.48 8.09
N PRO A 82 6.23 -16.61 7.16
CA PRO A 82 5.38 -15.92 6.19
C PRO A 82 5.01 -16.77 4.97
N THR A 83 4.20 -17.81 5.18
CA THR A 83 3.59 -18.57 4.07
C THR A 83 2.62 -17.69 3.29
N PHE A 84 2.31 -18.02 2.04
CA PHE A 84 1.40 -17.23 1.20
C PHE A 84 0.05 -16.92 1.88
N PHE A 85 -0.63 -17.92 2.44
CA PHE A 85 -1.89 -17.71 3.17
C PHE A 85 -1.73 -16.83 4.41
N LYS A 86 -0.61 -16.95 5.13
CA LYS A 86 -0.31 -16.09 6.29
C LYS A 86 0.01 -14.66 5.88
N ARG A 87 0.60 -14.44 4.71
CA ARG A 87 0.74 -13.12 4.09
C ARG A 87 -0.63 -12.53 3.76
N ILE A 88 -1.54 -13.29 3.14
CA ILE A 88 -2.92 -12.83 2.93
C ILE A 88 -3.61 -12.41 4.25
N LEU A 89 -3.44 -13.18 5.33
CA LEU A 89 -3.98 -12.83 6.65
C LEU A 89 -3.34 -11.57 7.24
N HIS A 90 -2.01 -11.43 7.12
CA HIS A 90 -1.26 -10.23 7.51
C HIS A 90 -1.82 -8.97 6.84
N LEU A 91 -2.06 -9.05 5.53
CA LEU A 91 -2.58 -7.94 4.74
C LEU A 91 -4.04 -7.63 5.01
N SER A 92 -4.84 -8.68 5.22
CA SER A 92 -6.23 -8.54 5.64
C SER A 92 -6.30 -7.85 7.00
N SER A 93 -5.47 -8.27 7.96
CA SER A 93 -5.37 -7.66 9.29
C SER A 93 -4.98 -6.19 9.22
N PHE A 94 -3.97 -5.83 8.40
CA PHE A 94 -3.62 -4.44 8.13
C PHE A 94 -4.80 -3.64 7.57
N THR A 95 -5.50 -4.21 6.57
CA THR A 95 -6.61 -3.55 5.87
C THR A 95 -7.75 -3.25 6.84
N PHE A 96 -8.27 -4.28 7.52
CA PHE A 96 -9.39 -4.11 8.45
C PHE A 96 -8.99 -3.30 9.68
N GLY A 97 -7.76 -3.47 10.18
CA GLY A 97 -7.23 -2.73 11.32
C GLY A 97 -7.10 -1.23 11.08
N ASN A 98 -6.92 -0.81 9.82
CA ASN A 98 -6.86 0.60 9.43
C ASN A 98 -8.21 1.20 9.05
N PHE A 99 -9.30 0.43 9.03
CA PHE A 99 -10.63 0.96 8.73
C PHE A 99 -11.03 2.10 9.70
N LEU A 100 -10.64 1.99 10.98
CA LEU A 100 -10.86 3.02 11.99
C LEU A 100 -10.06 4.30 11.71
N ASN A 101 -8.87 4.19 11.12
CA ASN A 101 -8.06 5.36 10.77
C ASN A 101 -8.70 6.19 9.66
N LEU A 102 -9.56 5.61 8.80
CA LEU A 102 -10.26 6.35 7.74
C LEU A 102 -11.18 7.46 8.28
N PHE A 103 -11.64 7.35 9.52
CA PHE A 103 -12.49 8.36 10.17
C PHE A 103 -11.68 9.38 10.98
N ARG A 104 -10.38 9.14 11.17
CA ARG A 104 -9.49 9.97 12.01
C ARG A 104 -8.64 10.95 11.19
N ILE A 105 -8.58 10.75 9.87
CA ILE A 105 -7.85 11.62 8.96
C ILE A 105 -8.71 12.79 8.48
N SER A 106 -8.06 13.83 7.98
CA SER A 106 -8.74 14.90 7.24
C SER A 106 -9.29 14.38 5.92
N LYS A 107 -10.34 15.04 5.40
CA LYS A 107 -10.86 14.81 4.04
C LYS A 107 -9.73 14.93 3.01
N PRO A 108 -9.38 13.87 2.26
CA PRO A 108 -8.36 13.95 1.22
C PRO A 108 -8.94 14.43 -0.11
N ASP A 109 -8.13 15.12 -0.91
CA ASP A 109 -8.42 15.40 -2.32
C ASP A 109 -7.94 14.24 -3.21
N LEU A 110 -6.81 13.65 -2.84
CA LEU A 110 -6.17 12.52 -3.52
C LEU A 110 -5.86 11.40 -2.52
N VAL A 111 -6.14 10.16 -2.90
CA VAL A 111 -5.74 8.96 -2.18
C VAL A 111 -4.85 8.11 -3.07
N ILE A 112 -3.65 7.77 -2.58
CA ILE A 112 -2.66 6.93 -3.27
C ILE A 112 -2.57 5.60 -2.53
N SER A 113 -3.12 4.54 -3.10
CA SER A 113 -2.99 3.18 -2.57
C SER A 113 -1.75 2.51 -3.17
N ILE A 114 -0.76 2.20 -2.33
CA ILE A 114 0.44 1.46 -2.72
C ILE A 114 0.12 -0.05 -2.70
N VAL A 115 0.39 -0.72 -3.82
CA VAL A 115 0.17 -2.15 -4.07
C VAL A 115 1.54 -2.81 -4.23
N PRO A 116 1.87 -3.87 -3.48
CA PRO A 116 1.41 -5.23 -3.76
C PRO A 116 0.11 -5.60 -3.09
N PHE A 117 -0.24 -4.85 -2.06
CA PHE A 117 -1.37 -5.14 -1.21
C PHE A 117 -2.63 -4.57 -1.81
N THR A 118 -3.17 -5.26 -2.81
CA THR A 118 -4.39 -4.87 -3.52
C THR A 118 -5.56 -4.57 -2.56
N THR A 119 -5.58 -5.19 -1.37
CA THR A 119 -6.57 -4.87 -0.33
C THR A 119 -6.46 -3.44 0.22
N SER A 120 -5.32 -2.75 0.10
CA SER A 120 -5.17 -1.32 0.42
C SER A 120 -6.05 -0.43 -0.48
N ILE A 121 -6.37 -0.90 -1.69
CA ILE A 121 -7.30 -0.22 -2.61
C ILE A 121 -8.71 -0.19 -2.02
N LEU A 122 -9.11 -1.16 -1.17
CA LEU A 122 -10.41 -1.12 -0.49
C LEU A 122 -10.54 0.13 0.40
N LEU A 123 -9.49 0.45 1.16
CA LEU A 123 -9.46 1.62 2.02
C LEU A 123 -9.50 2.91 1.21
N GLY A 124 -8.73 2.97 0.12
CA GLY A 124 -8.73 4.12 -0.78
C GLY A 124 -10.06 4.29 -1.52
N TRP A 125 -10.70 3.19 -1.92
CA TRP A 125 -12.02 3.19 -2.53
C TRP A 125 -13.10 3.67 -1.57
N PHE A 126 -13.04 3.29 -0.30
CA PHE A 126 -13.93 3.83 0.73
C PHE A 126 -13.77 5.35 0.86
N LEU A 127 -12.54 5.86 0.94
CA LEU A 127 -12.30 7.31 1.01
C LEU A 127 -12.77 8.04 -0.26
N LYS A 128 -12.53 7.47 -1.44
CA LYS A 128 -13.09 7.97 -2.71
C LYS A 128 -14.60 8.13 -2.65
N LEU A 129 -15.33 7.11 -2.19
CA LEU A 129 -16.79 7.18 -2.07
C LEU A 129 -17.23 8.21 -1.02
N ARG A 130 -16.59 8.20 0.15
CA ARG A 130 -16.95 9.06 1.29
C ARG A 130 -16.68 10.54 1.01
N HIS A 131 -15.61 10.85 0.30
CA HIS A 131 -15.10 12.22 0.17
C HIS A 131 -15.06 12.74 -1.26
N LYS A 132 -15.45 11.91 -2.25
CA LYS A 132 -15.32 12.19 -3.69
C LYS A 132 -13.88 12.47 -4.12
N SER A 133 -12.91 11.88 -3.42
CA SER A 133 -11.48 12.00 -3.71
C SER A 133 -11.10 11.23 -4.97
N ILE A 134 -10.00 11.63 -5.60
CA ILE A 134 -9.37 10.82 -6.66
C ILE A 134 -8.68 9.63 -5.99
N LEU A 135 -8.96 8.41 -6.47
CA LEU A 135 -8.21 7.22 -6.08
C LEU A 135 -7.17 6.88 -7.15
N TRP A 136 -5.92 6.87 -6.75
CA TRP A 136 -4.77 6.41 -7.53
C TRP A 136 -4.25 5.10 -6.92
N ALA A 137 -4.28 4.01 -7.68
CA ALA A 137 -3.58 2.78 -7.31
C ALA A 137 -2.18 2.75 -7.94
N HIS A 138 -1.13 2.65 -7.12
CA HIS A 138 0.25 2.59 -7.58
C HIS A 138 0.86 1.21 -7.28
N ILE A 139 1.14 0.45 -8.33
CA ILE A 139 1.58 -0.94 -8.30
C ILE A 139 3.11 -1.00 -8.31
N GLN A 140 3.67 -1.35 -7.16
CA GLN A 140 5.07 -1.68 -6.92
C GLN A 140 5.37 -3.16 -7.23
N ASP A 141 4.40 -4.07 -7.02
CA ASP A 141 4.57 -5.49 -7.32
C ASP A 141 3.20 -6.20 -7.52
N PHE A 142 3.19 -7.30 -8.28
CA PHE A 142 2.06 -8.19 -8.50
C PHE A 142 2.23 -9.49 -7.69
N GLU A 143 2.02 -9.38 -6.37
CA GLU A 143 2.32 -10.46 -5.41
C GLU A 143 1.60 -11.79 -5.72
N PHE A 144 0.38 -11.73 -6.25
CA PHE A 144 -0.41 -12.92 -6.57
C PHE A 144 0.08 -13.63 -7.83
N ASP A 145 0.55 -12.88 -8.83
CA ASP A 145 1.15 -13.42 -10.04
C ASP A 145 2.45 -14.12 -9.70
N ALA A 146 3.31 -13.48 -8.89
CA ALA A 146 4.53 -14.09 -8.40
C ALA A 146 4.24 -15.41 -7.65
N ALA A 147 3.28 -15.41 -6.72
CA ALA A 147 2.90 -16.61 -5.99
C ALA A 147 2.29 -17.73 -6.87
N SER A 148 1.60 -17.37 -7.95
CA SER A 148 1.04 -18.37 -8.88
C SER A 148 2.13 -19.11 -9.66
N GLN A 149 3.24 -18.43 -9.98
CA GLN A 149 4.37 -19.00 -10.72
C GLN A 149 5.20 -19.97 -9.88
N THR A 150 5.16 -19.89 -8.54
CA THR A 150 5.90 -20.80 -7.64
C THR A 150 5.18 -22.13 -7.39
N GLY A 151 4.23 -22.53 -8.24
CA GLY A 151 3.54 -23.82 -8.15
C GLY A 151 2.38 -23.90 -7.14
N LEU A 152 2.15 -22.86 -6.33
CA LEU A 152 1.01 -22.80 -5.38
C LEU A 152 -0.35 -22.83 -6.10
N TRP A 153 -0.39 -22.38 -7.35
CA TRP A 153 -1.59 -22.45 -8.17
C TRP A 153 -2.06 -23.90 -8.36
N ALA A 154 -1.15 -24.84 -8.60
CA ALA A 154 -1.51 -26.23 -8.90
C ALA A 154 -2.21 -26.92 -7.72
N SER A 155 -1.86 -26.57 -6.49
CA SER A 155 -2.48 -27.15 -5.29
C SER A 155 -3.81 -26.48 -4.92
N THR A 156 -4.07 -25.24 -5.35
CA THR A 156 -5.27 -24.46 -4.94
C THR A 156 -5.87 -23.58 -6.06
N PRO A 157 -6.19 -24.12 -7.24
CA PRO A 157 -6.55 -23.33 -8.42
C PRO A 157 -7.82 -22.48 -8.24
N THR A 158 -8.83 -22.99 -7.52
CA THR A 158 -10.07 -22.25 -7.24
C THR A 158 -9.83 -21.02 -6.37
N PHE A 159 -8.92 -21.12 -5.39
CA PHE A 159 -8.58 -20.01 -4.50
C PHE A 159 -7.95 -18.86 -5.29
N PHE A 160 -6.96 -19.17 -6.12
CA PHE A 160 -6.31 -18.13 -6.92
C PHE A 160 -7.24 -17.53 -7.98
N LYS A 161 -8.18 -18.28 -8.56
CA LYS A 161 -9.23 -17.70 -9.44
C LYS A 161 -10.05 -16.63 -8.71
N ILE A 162 -10.44 -16.90 -7.46
CA ILE A 162 -11.16 -15.93 -6.62
C ILE A 162 -10.27 -14.72 -6.33
N LEU A 163 -8.99 -14.96 -6.00
CA LEU A 163 -8.03 -13.92 -5.68
C LEU A 163 -7.79 -12.96 -6.86
N PHE A 164 -7.53 -13.49 -8.06
CA PHE A 164 -7.37 -12.67 -9.27
C PHE A 164 -8.66 -11.94 -9.65
N LYS A 165 -9.84 -12.55 -9.44
CA LYS A 165 -11.12 -11.88 -9.66
C LYS A 165 -11.33 -10.72 -8.67
N ALA A 166 -10.93 -10.90 -7.41
CA ALA A 166 -10.96 -9.83 -6.41
C ALA A 166 -9.98 -8.71 -6.76
N GLU A 167 -8.76 -9.06 -7.16
CA GLU A 167 -7.73 -8.12 -7.60
C GLU A 167 -8.22 -7.26 -8.77
N LYS A 168 -8.70 -7.88 -9.85
CA LYS A 168 -9.28 -7.19 -11.01
C LYS A 168 -10.42 -6.24 -10.62
N ARG A 169 -11.31 -6.68 -9.73
CA ARG A 169 -12.42 -5.86 -9.22
C ARG A 169 -11.98 -4.66 -8.38
N LEU A 170 -10.84 -4.77 -7.70
CA LEU A 170 -10.30 -3.68 -6.87
C LEU A 170 -9.56 -2.68 -7.73
N LEU A 171 -8.70 -3.16 -8.63
CA LEU A 171 -8.01 -2.31 -9.61
C LEU A 171 -9.01 -1.48 -10.42
N SER A 172 -10.15 -2.05 -10.82
CA SER A 172 -11.18 -1.30 -11.57
C SER A 172 -11.92 -0.22 -10.75
N ARG A 173 -11.71 -0.12 -9.43
CA ARG A 173 -12.24 0.99 -8.61
C ARG A 173 -11.35 2.23 -8.62
N ALA A 174 -10.07 2.06 -8.97
CA ALA A 174 -9.14 3.16 -9.11
C ALA A 174 -9.59 4.10 -10.25
N THR A 175 -9.32 5.38 -10.07
CA THR A 175 -9.57 6.41 -11.09
C THR A 175 -8.46 6.40 -12.11
N LEU A 176 -7.22 6.25 -11.63
CA LEU A 176 -6.03 6.03 -12.44
C LEU A 176 -5.13 5.00 -11.75
N ILE A 177 -4.34 4.29 -12.54
CA ILE A 177 -3.41 3.28 -12.06
C ILE A 177 -2.02 3.62 -12.58
N SER A 178 -0.97 3.37 -11.80
CA SER A 178 0.40 3.43 -12.32
C SER A 178 1.24 2.27 -11.82
N THR A 179 2.37 2.03 -12.50
CA THR A 179 3.32 0.98 -12.12
C THR A 179 4.74 1.33 -12.51
N ILE A 180 5.70 0.57 -11.99
CA ILE A 180 7.13 0.89 -11.99
C ILE A 180 7.92 0.27 -13.14
N SER A 181 7.32 -0.58 -13.98
CA SER A 181 7.99 -1.23 -15.11
C SER A 181 7.08 -1.40 -16.33
N ASN A 182 7.68 -1.45 -17.52
CA ASN A 182 6.94 -1.72 -18.77
C ASN A 182 6.32 -3.13 -18.79
N SER A 183 6.97 -4.13 -18.17
CA SER A 183 6.39 -5.48 -18.06
C SER A 183 5.15 -5.48 -17.16
N MET A 184 5.18 -4.74 -16.06
CA MET A 184 4.01 -4.59 -15.19
C MET A 184 2.88 -3.81 -15.87
N MET A 185 3.20 -2.85 -16.75
CA MET A 185 2.19 -2.18 -17.58
C MET A 185 1.43 -3.19 -18.47
N GLN A 186 2.15 -4.12 -19.11
CA GLN A 186 1.54 -5.17 -19.93
C GLN A 186 0.61 -6.07 -19.09
N THR A 187 1.05 -6.50 -17.91
CA THR A 187 0.22 -7.27 -16.96
C THR A 187 -1.02 -6.48 -16.55
N LEU A 188 -0.87 -5.18 -16.27
CA LEU A 188 -1.96 -4.31 -15.85
C LEU A 188 -3.05 -4.19 -16.92
N HIS A 189 -2.69 -4.08 -18.20
CA HIS A 189 -3.65 -4.00 -19.31
C HIS A 189 -4.55 -5.25 -19.41
N GLN A 190 -4.09 -6.41 -18.92
CA GLN A 190 -4.91 -7.63 -18.87
C GLN A 190 -5.87 -7.64 -17.66
N LYS A 191 -5.55 -6.86 -16.62
CA LYS A 191 -6.22 -6.87 -15.31
C LYS A 191 -7.16 -5.70 -15.08
N SER A 192 -6.99 -4.58 -15.78
CA SER A 192 -7.82 -3.39 -15.62
C SER A 192 -8.01 -2.65 -16.95
N CYS A 193 -9.16 -2.00 -17.10
CA CYS A 193 -9.43 -1.07 -18.21
C CYS A 193 -9.20 0.40 -17.80
N ALA A 194 -8.73 0.65 -16.58
CA ALA A 194 -8.43 2.01 -16.13
C ALA A 194 -7.21 2.57 -16.87
N GLU A 195 -7.16 3.89 -16.98
CA GLU A 195 -5.99 4.58 -17.54
C GLU A 195 -4.73 4.26 -16.71
N ALA A 196 -3.70 3.81 -17.41
CA ALA A 196 -2.47 3.28 -16.82
C ALA A 196 -1.29 4.19 -17.16
N TYR A 197 -0.50 4.52 -16.14
CA TYR A 197 0.66 5.39 -16.26
C TYR A 197 1.94 4.67 -15.85
N PHE A 198 3.01 4.91 -16.59
CA PHE A 198 4.34 4.46 -16.21
C PHE A 198 4.96 5.47 -15.23
N LEU A 199 5.22 5.04 -13.99
CA LEU A 199 5.90 5.84 -12.97
C LEU A 199 6.99 4.98 -12.32
N PRO A 200 8.23 5.03 -12.83
CA PRO A 200 9.33 4.26 -12.28
C PRO A 200 9.71 4.74 -10.88
N ASN A 201 10.32 3.86 -10.12
CA ASN A 201 11.03 4.25 -8.91
C ASN A 201 12.29 5.06 -9.27
N TRP A 202 12.78 5.85 -8.33
CA TRP A 202 13.95 6.71 -8.49
C TRP A 202 15.14 6.17 -7.70
N ILE A 203 16.31 6.77 -7.94
CA ILE A 203 17.54 6.48 -7.21
C ILE A 203 18.10 7.79 -6.67
N ASP A 204 18.75 7.74 -5.52
CA ASP A 204 19.47 8.88 -4.96
C ASP A 204 20.87 8.91 -5.59
N GLU A 205 21.12 9.88 -6.45
CA GLU A 205 22.38 10.04 -7.17
C GLU A 205 23.60 10.12 -6.26
N ASN A 206 23.41 10.57 -5.01
CA ASN A 206 24.49 10.72 -4.03
C ASN A 206 24.80 9.42 -3.26
N LYS A 207 24.01 8.35 -3.49
CA LYS A 207 24.15 7.05 -2.82
C LYS A 207 24.53 5.91 -3.77
N ILE A 208 24.76 6.23 -5.04
CA ILE A 208 25.24 5.29 -6.03
C ILE A 208 26.76 5.35 -6.00
N ASN A 209 27.38 4.29 -5.46
CA ASN A 209 28.81 4.05 -5.63
C ASN A 209 29.09 3.50 -7.04
#